data_AF-A0AAD4EL36-F1
#
_entry.id   AF-A0AAD4EL36-F1
#
_cell.length_a   1.000
_cell.length_b   1.000
_cell.length_c   1.000
_cell.angle_alpha   90.00
_cell.angle_beta   90.00
_cell.angle_gamma   90.00
#
_symmetry.space_group_name_H-M   'P 1'
#
loop_
_entity.id
_entity.type
_entity.pdbx_description
1 polymer ?
#
loop_
_entity_poly.entity_id
_entity_poly.type
_entity_poly.pdbx_seq_one_letter_code
_entity_poly.pdbx_strand_id
1 'polypeptide(L)'
;MDARPKVIYLPDTMVNWPWPRTINSHFEDVKAEVDVLVRDITPSPEFQASYIKCEIVVHRSANETVTKEIADIILDVLHNPQKIRPEGECIISEKELLGRFWVHVIQFASMSSQRHFLATFANSWCNTMFIDIYEMGMDLPDEVFYHPIIRDLIKCISDLSSIDNDMISYNKERAAGNEDHNLISVIMLELGLDISGAIAWAAHYHAGVQKRFIDSLSKVPSWGPFVDVLVNEYLDGLKNWPRANYSWSYENQRYFFIEKLEIQQTRLVPLLPRLEHAML
;
A
#
# COMPACT_ATOMS: atom_id res chain seq x y z
N MET A 1 -10.12 19.84 34.19
CA MET A 1 -9.70 19.35 32.86
C MET A 1 -10.27 17.95 32.72
N ASP A 2 -11.01 17.66 31.65
CA ASP A 2 -11.64 16.36 31.44
C ASP A 2 -10.53 15.29 31.35
N ALA A 3 -10.44 14.44 32.37
CA ALA A 3 -9.37 13.45 32.53
C ALA A 3 -9.57 12.21 31.65
N ARG A 4 -10.58 12.24 30.77
CA ARG A 4 -10.85 11.15 29.84
C ARG A 4 -9.87 11.21 28.66
N PRO A 5 -9.26 10.08 28.28
CA PRO A 5 -8.46 10.02 27.07
C PRO A 5 -9.30 10.47 25.89
N LYS A 6 -8.78 11.39 25.07
CA LYS A 6 -9.41 11.71 23.80
C LYS A 6 -9.30 10.48 22.91
N VAL A 7 -10.41 10.09 22.27
CA VAL A 7 -10.46 8.93 21.39
C VAL A 7 -10.86 9.37 19.98
N ILE A 8 -10.30 8.69 18.99
CA ILE A 8 -10.69 8.76 17.59
C ILE A 8 -11.56 7.53 17.29
N TYR A 9 -12.65 7.71 16.56
CA TYR A 9 -13.42 6.61 16.01
C TYR A 9 -13.00 6.35 14.55
N LEU A 10 -12.63 5.12 14.22
CA LEU A 10 -12.29 4.69 12.85
C LEU A 10 -13.43 3.86 12.24
N PRO A 11 -14.17 4.38 11.25
CA PRO A 11 -15.29 3.66 10.65
C PRO A 11 -14.88 2.31 10.02
N ASP A 12 -15.80 1.35 10.01
CA ASP A 12 -15.64 0.14 9.20
C ASP A 12 -15.93 0.46 7.72
N THR A 13 -14.89 0.86 7.00
CA THR A 13 -14.96 1.26 5.60
C THR A 13 -15.27 0.11 4.65
N MET A 14 -15.17 -1.13 5.13
CA MET A 14 -15.36 -2.33 4.32
C MET A 14 -16.66 -3.07 4.65
N VAL A 15 -17.54 -2.51 5.49
CA VAL A 15 -18.82 -3.14 5.85
C VAL A 15 -19.69 -3.48 4.63
N ASN A 16 -19.63 -2.65 3.58
CA ASN A 16 -20.41 -2.83 2.34
C ASN A 16 -19.57 -3.37 1.18
N TRP A 17 -18.30 -3.75 1.41
CA TRP A 17 -17.46 -4.30 0.37
C TRP A 17 -17.90 -5.74 0.04
N PRO A 18 -18.35 -6.04 -1.20
CA PRO A 18 -19.00 -7.32 -1.50
C PRO A 18 -18.09 -8.54 -1.38
N TRP A 19 -16.79 -8.37 -1.58
CA TRP A 19 -15.84 -9.46 -1.63
C TRP A 19 -15.25 -9.74 -0.23
N PRO A 20 -15.44 -10.95 0.32
CA PRO A 20 -14.90 -11.31 1.61
C PRO A 20 -13.38 -11.47 1.52
N ARG A 21 -12.73 -11.53 2.69
CA ARG A 21 -11.29 -11.78 2.75
C ARG A 21 -10.99 -13.17 2.24
N THR A 22 -9.98 -13.27 1.38
CA THR A 22 -9.36 -14.53 1.00
C THR A 22 -7.88 -14.51 1.38
N ILE A 23 -7.35 -15.66 1.80
CA ILE A 23 -5.94 -15.86 2.11
C ILE A 23 -5.47 -17.02 1.24
N ASN A 24 -4.31 -16.84 0.60
CA ASN A 24 -3.71 -17.90 -0.21
C ASN A 24 -3.32 -19.09 0.69
N SER A 25 -3.53 -20.33 0.23
CA SER A 25 -3.21 -21.54 0.99
C SER A 25 -1.73 -21.67 1.35
N HIS A 26 -0.84 -21.00 0.61
CA HIS A 26 0.61 -20.98 0.83
C HIS A 26 1.07 -19.81 1.70
N PHE A 27 0.16 -19.00 2.26
CA PHE A 27 0.51 -17.78 2.97
C PHE A 27 1.52 -18.01 4.10
N GLU A 28 1.30 -19.03 4.95
CA GLU A 28 2.19 -19.31 6.09
C GLU A 28 3.58 -19.78 5.63
N ASP A 29 3.63 -20.64 4.62
CA ASP A 29 4.89 -21.16 4.06
C ASP A 29 5.70 -20.02 3.43
N VAL A 30 5.05 -19.24 2.55
CA VAL A 30 5.68 -18.08 1.88
C VAL A 30 6.12 -17.03 2.90
N LYS A 31 5.31 -16.77 3.94
CA LYS A 31 5.69 -15.84 5.00
C LYS A 31 6.95 -16.31 5.73
N ALA A 32 7.03 -17.58 6.09
CA ALA A 32 8.20 -18.14 6.76
C ALA A 32 9.47 -18.01 5.90
N GLU A 33 9.37 -18.30 4.60
CA GLU A 33 10.47 -18.15 3.64
C GLU A 33 10.92 -16.70 3.49
N VAL A 34 9.98 -15.75 3.34
CA VAL A 34 10.29 -14.32 3.25
C VAL A 34 10.95 -13.82 4.53
N ASP A 35 10.49 -14.25 5.70
CA ASP A 35 11.07 -13.87 6.98
C ASP A 35 12.52 -14.39 7.13
N VAL A 36 12.85 -15.56 6.58
CA VAL A 36 14.24 -16.06 6.50
C VAL A 36 15.07 -15.20 5.56
N LEU A 37 14.57 -14.97 4.34
CA LEU A 37 15.27 -14.19 3.31
C LEU A 37 15.61 -12.77 3.82
N VAL A 38 14.67 -12.11 4.48
CA VAL A 38 14.89 -10.76 5.01
C VAL A 38 15.95 -10.77 6.11
N ARG A 39 15.96 -11.77 7.00
CA ARG A 39 17.03 -11.93 8.00
C ARG A 39 18.41 -12.08 7.37
N ASP A 40 18.50 -12.82 6.27
CA ASP A 40 19.78 -13.06 5.59
C ASP A 40 20.31 -11.82 4.87
N ILE A 41 19.44 -11.03 4.22
CA ILE A 41 19.83 -9.82 3.48
C ILE A 41 20.18 -8.67 4.44
N THR A 42 19.55 -8.63 5.62
CA THR A 42 19.61 -7.46 6.49
C THR A 42 19.87 -7.84 7.96
N PRO A 43 21.11 -8.17 8.33
CA PRO A 43 21.42 -8.59 9.70
C PRO A 43 21.31 -7.45 10.74
N SER A 44 21.15 -6.18 10.31
CA SER A 44 20.98 -5.05 11.22
C SER A 44 19.73 -5.23 12.10
N PRO A 45 19.89 -5.23 13.43
CA PRO A 45 18.76 -5.30 14.37
C PRO A 45 17.73 -4.17 14.16
N GLU A 46 18.19 -2.99 13.74
CA GLU A 46 17.34 -1.83 13.47
C GLU A 46 16.45 -2.06 12.25
N PHE A 47 17.00 -2.57 11.15
CA PHE A 47 16.23 -2.91 9.95
C PHE A 47 15.24 -4.05 10.24
N GLN A 48 15.68 -5.09 10.94
CA GLN A 48 14.81 -6.20 11.35
C GLN A 48 13.64 -5.71 12.20
N ALA A 49 13.90 -4.82 13.17
CA ALA A 49 12.85 -4.22 13.98
C ALA A 49 11.88 -3.36 13.15
N SER A 50 12.38 -2.63 12.14
CA SER A 50 11.57 -1.84 11.20
C SER A 50 10.70 -2.74 10.32
N TYR A 51 11.27 -3.82 9.77
CA TYR A 51 10.57 -4.81 8.94
C TYR A 51 9.46 -5.54 9.72
N ILE A 52 9.73 -6.00 10.95
CA ILE A 52 8.73 -6.63 11.82
C ILE A 52 7.56 -5.67 12.10
N LYS A 53 7.84 -4.38 12.22
CA LYS A 53 6.82 -3.33 12.38
C LYS A 53 6.19 -2.89 11.05
N CYS A 54 6.60 -3.48 9.92
CA CYS A 54 6.21 -3.09 8.58
C CYS A 54 6.47 -1.61 8.25
N GLU A 55 7.49 -1.02 8.87
CA GLU A 55 7.97 0.33 8.59
C GLU A 55 9.01 0.24 7.47
N ILE A 56 8.60 0.39 6.22
CA ILE A 56 9.52 0.46 5.09
C ILE A 56 10.14 1.86 5.07
N VAL A 57 11.49 1.93 5.09
CA VAL A 57 12.27 3.17 5.27
C VAL A 57 12.13 4.14 4.09
N VAL A 58 11.75 3.66 2.90
CA VAL A 58 11.57 4.48 1.67
C VAL A 58 10.60 5.66 1.89
N HIS A 59 9.67 5.56 2.84
CA HIS A 59 8.73 6.65 3.18
C HIS A 59 9.27 7.69 4.19
N ARG A 60 10.52 7.61 4.65
CA ARG A 60 11.07 8.50 5.69
C ARG A 60 11.80 9.74 5.15
N SER A 61 12.00 9.86 3.84
CA SER A 61 12.65 11.01 3.21
C SER A 61 11.63 12.11 2.87
N ALA A 62 11.65 13.23 3.61
CA ALA A 62 10.90 14.45 3.28
C ALA A 62 11.64 15.37 2.30
N ASN A 63 12.78 14.95 1.72
CA ASN A 63 13.58 15.75 0.82
C ASN A 63 13.40 15.27 -0.62
N GLU A 64 12.89 16.14 -1.50
CA GLU A 64 12.64 15.85 -2.91
C GLU A 64 13.87 15.30 -3.65
N THR A 65 15.06 15.89 -3.40
CA THR A 65 16.31 15.45 -4.02
C THR A 65 16.66 14.02 -3.60
N VAL A 66 16.58 13.74 -2.30
CA VAL A 66 16.87 12.40 -1.77
C VAL A 66 15.83 11.39 -2.28
N THR A 67 14.55 11.77 -2.33
CA THR A 67 13.49 10.94 -2.88
C THR A 67 13.72 10.63 -4.36
N LYS A 68 14.15 11.61 -5.16
CA LYS A 68 14.50 11.42 -6.56
C LYS A 68 15.71 10.50 -6.74
N GLU A 69 16.75 10.65 -5.93
CA GLU A 69 17.91 9.76 -5.93
C GLU A 69 17.52 8.31 -5.60
N ILE A 70 16.70 8.10 -4.57
CA ILE A 70 16.15 6.78 -4.21
C ILE A 70 15.38 6.19 -5.40
N ALA A 71 14.55 7.01 -6.03
CA ALA A 71 13.76 6.65 -7.21
C ALA A 71 14.62 6.19 -8.39
N ASP A 72 15.65 6.96 -8.74
CA ASP A 72 16.58 6.66 -9.82
C ASP A 72 17.36 5.36 -9.54
N ILE A 73 17.77 5.14 -8.28
CA ILE A 73 18.41 3.91 -7.84
C ILE A 73 17.48 2.71 -8.02
N ILE A 74 16.23 2.82 -7.58
CA ILE A 74 15.26 1.73 -7.70
C ILE A 74 14.99 1.41 -9.19
N LEU A 75 14.78 2.42 -10.02
CA LEU A 75 14.58 2.21 -11.46
C LEU A 75 15.79 1.54 -12.10
N ASP A 76 17.01 1.94 -11.75
CA ASP A 76 18.22 1.27 -12.24
C ASP A 76 18.31 -0.19 -11.75
N VAL A 77 17.81 -0.53 -10.56
CA VAL A 77 17.73 -1.92 -10.05
C VAL A 77 16.76 -2.75 -10.89
N LEU A 78 15.58 -2.21 -11.17
CA LEU A 78 14.56 -2.91 -11.94
C LEU A 78 14.97 -3.10 -13.42
N HIS A 79 15.63 -2.10 -14.01
CA HIS A 79 16.13 -2.20 -15.39
C HIS A 79 17.41 -3.04 -15.50
N ASN A 80 18.26 -3.03 -14.48
CA ASN A 80 19.56 -3.70 -14.49
C ASN A 80 19.73 -4.61 -13.24
N PRO A 81 18.92 -5.68 -13.10
CA PRO A 81 18.90 -6.51 -11.90
C PRO A 81 20.17 -7.34 -11.69
N GLN A 82 20.93 -7.60 -12.76
CA GLN A 82 22.18 -8.37 -12.71
C GLN A 82 23.45 -7.50 -12.59
N LYS A 83 23.30 -6.17 -12.56
CA LYS A 83 24.42 -5.23 -12.47
C LYS A 83 25.07 -5.31 -11.09
N ILE A 84 26.35 -5.69 -11.04
CA ILE A 84 27.17 -5.64 -9.82
C ILE A 84 27.35 -4.18 -9.41
N ARG A 85 27.12 -3.86 -8.13
CA ARG A 85 27.10 -2.47 -7.65
C ARG A 85 28.12 -2.25 -6.52
N PRO A 86 28.64 -1.02 -6.34
CA PRO A 86 29.65 -0.73 -5.34
C PRO A 86 29.14 -0.88 -3.90
N GLU A 87 30.03 -1.23 -2.97
CA GLU A 87 29.77 -1.21 -1.53
C GLU A 87 29.67 0.24 -1.02
N GLY A 88 28.67 0.55 -0.18
CA GLY A 88 28.55 1.85 0.53
C GLY A 88 27.45 2.81 0.07
N GLU A 89 26.58 2.44 -0.88
CA GLU A 89 25.38 3.24 -1.22
C GLU A 89 24.33 3.22 -0.10
N CYS A 90 23.56 4.30 0.10
CA CYS A 90 22.73 4.55 1.30
C CYS A 90 21.49 3.61 1.47
N ILE A 91 21.27 2.64 0.58
CA ILE A 91 20.03 1.83 0.49
C ILE A 91 20.36 0.36 0.14
N ILE A 92 21.48 -0.19 0.62
CA ILE A 92 21.96 -1.52 0.20
C ILE A 92 20.88 -2.61 0.43
N SER A 93 20.20 -2.52 1.57
CA SER A 93 19.24 -3.51 2.06
C SER A 93 17.95 -3.59 1.23
N GLU A 94 17.26 -2.48 1.01
CA GLU A 94 16.02 -2.44 0.23
C GLU A 94 16.29 -2.66 -1.26
N LYS A 95 17.43 -2.19 -1.74
CA LYS A 95 17.93 -2.44 -3.09
C LYS A 95 18.19 -3.92 -3.33
N GLU A 96 18.86 -4.60 -2.41
CA GLU A 96 19.16 -6.01 -2.55
C GLU A 96 17.89 -6.85 -2.44
N LEU A 97 16.97 -6.49 -1.54
CA LEU A 97 15.66 -7.12 -1.44
C LEU A 97 14.86 -6.96 -2.75
N LEU A 98 14.77 -5.73 -3.28
CA LEU A 98 14.03 -5.45 -4.50
C LEU A 98 14.68 -6.08 -5.74
N GLY A 99 16.01 -6.05 -5.82
CA GLY A 99 16.76 -6.69 -6.89
C GLY A 99 16.57 -8.21 -6.88
N ARG A 100 16.69 -8.85 -5.71
CA ARG A 100 16.41 -10.29 -5.57
C ARG A 100 14.96 -10.60 -5.91
N PHE A 101 14.00 -9.82 -5.40
CA PHE A 101 12.59 -9.96 -5.78
C PHE A 101 12.44 -9.94 -7.30
N TRP A 102 12.98 -8.91 -7.96
CA TRP A 102 12.80 -8.74 -9.40
C TRP A 102 13.46 -9.85 -10.22
N VAL A 103 14.65 -10.32 -9.84
CA VAL A 103 15.34 -11.45 -10.50
C VAL A 103 14.51 -12.74 -10.47
N HIS A 104 13.73 -12.97 -9.40
CA HIS A 104 12.85 -14.14 -9.34
C HIS A 104 11.57 -13.89 -10.13
N VAL A 105 11.00 -12.68 -10.04
CA VAL A 105 9.75 -12.31 -10.73
C VAL A 105 9.86 -12.45 -12.23
N ILE A 106 10.93 -11.92 -12.84
CA ILE A 106 11.10 -11.95 -14.30
C ILE A 106 11.21 -13.36 -14.89
N GLN A 107 11.44 -14.40 -14.06
CA GLN A 107 11.51 -15.78 -14.53
C GLN A 107 10.12 -16.35 -14.86
N PHE A 108 9.07 -15.84 -14.21
CA PHE A 108 7.69 -16.26 -14.43
C PHE A 108 6.81 -15.16 -15.01
N ALA A 109 7.26 -13.91 -14.94
CA ALA A 109 6.50 -12.80 -15.47
C ALA A 109 6.50 -12.78 -17.01
N SER A 110 5.33 -12.57 -17.61
CA SER A 110 5.23 -12.38 -19.06
C SER A 110 5.97 -11.11 -19.51
N MET A 111 6.30 -11.02 -20.80
CA MET A 111 6.97 -9.83 -21.33
C MET A 111 6.08 -8.57 -21.26
N SER A 112 4.76 -8.73 -21.43
CA SER A 112 3.79 -7.65 -21.30
C SER A 112 3.70 -7.15 -19.85
N SER A 113 3.55 -8.05 -18.88
CA SER A 113 3.46 -7.69 -17.46
C SER A 113 4.74 -7.03 -16.93
N GLN A 114 5.92 -7.49 -17.38
CA GLN A 114 7.18 -6.82 -17.05
C GLN A 114 7.23 -5.38 -17.56
N ARG A 115 6.83 -5.15 -18.82
CA ARG A 115 6.75 -3.80 -19.39
C ARG A 115 5.76 -2.92 -18.64
N HIS A 116 4.58 -3.46 -18.36
CA HIS A 116 3.51 -2.79 -17.64
C HIS A 116 3.93 -2.39 -16.23
N PHE A 117 4.53 -3.30 -15.47
CA PHE A 117 5.05 -3.02 -14.14
C PHE A 117 6.12 -1.92 -14.13
N LEU A 118 7.09 -2.00 -15.04
CA LEU A 118 8.14 -0.97 -15.17
C LEU A 118 7.56 0.40 -15.56
N ALA A 119 6.61 0.41 -16.50
CA ALA A 119 5.93 1.64 -16.90
C ALA A 119 5.12 2.25 -15.75
N THR A 120 4.41 1.43 -14.97
CA THR A 120 3.70 1.90 -13.78
C THR A 120 4.66 2.47 -12.74
N PHE A 121 5.77 1.77 -12.48
CA PHE A 121 6.77 2.23 -11.52
C PHE A 121 7.30 3.62 -11.87
N ALA A 122 7.70 3.82 -13.14
CA ALA A 122 8.26 5.08 -13.62
C ALA A 122 7.25 6.24 -13.57
N ASN A 123 5.96 5.96 -13.75
CA ASN A 123 4.93 7.01 -13.86
C ASN A 123 4.18 7.29 -12.55
N SER A 124 4.06 6.30 -11.67
CA SER A 124 3.18 6.35 -10.48
C SER A 124 3.90 6.13 -9.16
N TRP A 125 5.25 6.01 -9.18
CA TRP A 125 6.11 5.96 -7.99
C TRP A 125 5.58 5.03 -6.88
N CYS A 126 5.31 3.77 -7.24
CA CYS A 126 4.81 2.69 -6.38
C CYS A 126 3.33 2.68 -6.00
N ASN A 127 2.57 3.78 -6.13
CA ASN A 127 1.19 3.86 -5.58
C ASN A 127 0.20 2.83 -6.16
N THR A 128 0.46 2.35 -7.38
CA THR A 128 -0.33 1.29 -8.04
C THR A 128 0.48 0.03 -8.31
N MET A 129 1.79 0.01 -7.99
CA MET A 129 2.69 -1.10 -8.33
C MET A 129 2.24 -2.43 -7.73
N PHE A 130 1.73 -2.41 -6.50
CA PHE A 130 1.26 -3.62 -5.83
C PHE A 130 0.05 -4.27 -6.52
N ILE A 131 -0.74 -3.47 -7.23
CA ILE A 131 -1.92 -3.91 -7.95
C ILE A 131 -1.50 -4.65 -9.24
N ASP A 132 -0.43 -4.20 -9.88
CA ASP A 132 0.11 -4.81 -11.10
C ASP A 132 0.81 -6.15 -10.85
N ILE A 133 1.13 -6.49 -9.60
CA ILE A 133 1.65 -7.82 -9.25
C ILE A 133 0.68 -8.94 -9.64
N TYR A 134 -0.64 -8.66 -9.61
CA TYR A 134 -1.65 -9.63 -10.05
C TYR A 134 -1.56 -9.96 -11.55
N GLU A 135 -0.95 -9.10 -12.36
CA GLU A 135 -0.73 -9.34 -13.78
C GLU A 135 0.47 -10.25 -14.05
N MET A 136 1.41 -10.42 -13.11
CA MET A 136 2.76 -10.93 -13.42
C MET A 136 2.78 -12.17 -14.31
N GLY A 137 2.02 -13.20 -13.98
CA GLY A 137 1.95 -14.45 -14.76
C GLY A 137 1.06 -14.40 -16.02
N MET A 138 0.36 -13.29 -16.25
CA MET A 138 -0.62 -13.11 -17.33
C MET A 138 0.02 -12.37 -18.50
N ASP A 139 -0.37 -12.75 -19.72
CA ASP A 139 0.00 -12.01 -20.94
C ASP A 139 -1.17 -11.12 -21.39
N LEU A 140 -1.52 -10.11 -20.58
CA LEU A 140 -2.59 -9.19 -20.91
C LEU A 140 -2.17 -8.25 -22.04
N PRO A 141 -2.97 -8.11 -23.12
CA PRO A 141 -2.67 -7.15 -24.18
C PRO A 141 -2.70 -5.70 -23.68
N ASP A 142 -1.85 -4.85 -24.28
CA ASP A 142 -1.81 -3.41 -24.00
C ASP A 142 -3.20 -2.75 -24.09
N GLU A 143 -4.01 -3.13 -25.08
CA GLU A 143 -5.37 -2.58 -25.27
C GLU A 143 -6.33 -2.89 -24.11
N VAL A 144 -6.05 -3.94 -23.34
CA VAL A 144 -6.78 -4.30 -22.13
C VAL A 144 -6.20 -3.55 -20.94
N PHE A 145 -4.90 -3.68 -20.70
CA PHE A 145 -4.23 -3.12 -19.52
C PHE A 145 -4.38 -1.59 -19.49
N TYR A 146 -4.21 -0.92 -20.63
CA TYR A 146 -4.40 0.52 -20.78
C TYR A 146 -5.85 0.96 -21.04
N HIS A 147 -6.82 0.03 -21.07
CA HIS A 147 -8.21 0.38 -21.29
C HIS A 147 -8.71 1.35 -20.21
N PRO A 148 -9.43 2.43 -20.55
CA PRO A 148 -9.86 3.44 -19.57
C PRO A 148 -10.65 2.87 -18.39
N ILE A 149 -11.48 1.85 -18.61
CA ILE A 149 -12.24 1.20 -17.52
C ILE A 149 -11.31 0.42 -16.59
N ILE A 150 -10.32 -0.30 -17.11
CA ILE A 150 -9.34 -1.04 -16.28
C ILE A 150 -8.51 -0.04 -15.46
N ARG A 151 -8.12 1.09 -16.06
CA ARG A 151 -7.41 2.16 -15.35
C ARG A 151 -8.25 2.83 -14.27
N ASP A 152 -9.53 3.08 -14.52
CA ASP A 152 -10.44 3.59 -13.51
C ASP A 152 -10.60 2.63 -12.33
N LEU A 153 -10.70 1.31 -12.60
CA LEU A 153 -10.75 0.28 -11.57
C LEU A 153 -9.47 0.27 -10.72
N ILE A 154 -8.29 0.24 -11.34
CA ILE A 154 -6.99 0.30 -10.64
C ILE A 154 -6.91 1.58 -9.78
N LYS A 155 -7.31 2.72 -10.34
CA LYS A 155 -7.34 4.00 -9.62
C LYS A 155 -8.27 3.95 -8.41
N CYS A 156 -9.46 3.38 -8.54
CA CYS A 156 -10.36 3.21 -7.39
C CYS A 156 -9.70 2.38 -6.29
N ILE A 157 -9.07 1.24 -6.62
CA ILE A 157 -8.40 0.39 -5.62
C ILE A 157 -7.25 1.13 -4.92
N SER A 158 -6.48 1.92 -5.67
CA SER A 158 -5.43 2.78 -5.12
C SER A 158 -6.01 3.85 -4.19
N ASP A 159 -7.04 4.58 -4.63
CA ASP A 159 -7.74 5.59 -3.83
C ASP A 159 -8.26 4.99 -2.52
N LEU A 160 -8.93 3.82 -2.56
CA LEU A 160 -9.44 3.14 -1.37
C LEU A 160 -8.31 2.81 -0.38
N SER A 161 -7.21 2.23 -0.89
CA SER A 161 -6.07 1.84 -0.07
C SER A 161 -5.39 3.06 0.58
N SER A 162 -5.26 4.16 -0.16
CA SER A 162 -4.67 5.40 0.36
C SER A 162 -5.56 6.06 1.41
N ILE A 163 -6.87 6.13 1.19
CA ILE A 163 -7.80 6.71 2.16
C ILE A 163 -7.81 5.90 3.46
N ASP A 164 -7.87 4.56 3.36
CA ASP A 164 -7.80 3.67 4.52
C ASP A 164 -6.47 3.86 5.28
N ASN A 165 -5.35 3.96 4.56
CA ASN A 165 -4.04 4.22 5.15
C ASN A 165 -4.05 5.53 5.94
N ASP A 166 -4.47 6.63 5.32
CA ASP A 166 -4.45 7.96 5.91
C ASP A 166 -5.33 8.04 7.18
N MET A 167 -6.52 7.43 7.16
CA MET A 167 -7.38 7.36 8.34
C MET A 167 -6.72 6.59 9.49
N ILE A 168 -6.09 5.45 9.18
CA ILE A 168 -5.49 4.56 10.18
C ILE A 168 -4.15 5.12 10.70
N SER A 169 -3.35 5.73 9.83
CA SER A 169 -2.01 6.24 10.13
C SER A 169 -2.03 7.60 10.81
N TYR A 170 -3.10 8.40 10.61
CA TYR A 170 -3.18 9.80 11.06
C TYR A 170 -2.78 10.00 12.52
N ASN A 171 -3.25 9.15 13.44
CA ASN A 171 -2.94 9.31 14.86
C ASN A 171 -1.44 9.18 15.14
N LYS A 172 -0.77 8.23 14.46
CA LYS A 172 0.67 8.01 14.57
C LYS A 172 1.45 9.13 13.88
N GLU A 173 1.06 9.52 12.67
CA GLU A 173 1.73 10.56 11.90
C GLU A 173 1.64 11.91 12.61
N ARG A 174 0.45 12.26 13.12
CA ARG A 174 0.23 13.45 13.95
C ARG A 174 1.09 13.45 15.21
N ALA A 175 1.23 12.29 15.86
CA ALA A 175 2.07 12.18 17.05
C ALA A 175 3.55 12.39 16.73
N ALA A 176 3.98 11.96 15.55
CA ALA A 176 5.35 12.11 15.04
C ALA A 176 5.64 13.48 14.41
N GLY A 177 4.61 14.27 14.07
CA GLY A 177 4.78 15.55 13.36
C GLY A 177 4.94 15.40 11.85
N ASN A 178 4.46 14.30 11.26
CA ASN A 178 4.59 13.97 9.84
C ASN A 178 3.24 13.96 9.11
N GLU A 179 2.21 14.57 9.67
CA GLU A 179 0.83 14.54 9.14
C GLU A 179 0.59 15.46 7.93
N ASP A 180 1.59 16.20 7.46
CA ASP A 180 1.44 17.20 6.39
C ASP A 180 1.06 16.57 5.04
N HIS A 181 1.33 15.28 4.85
CA HIS A 181 0.99 14.52 3.64
C HIS A 181 -0.22 13.58 3.83
N ASN A 182 -1.01 13.80 4.89
CA ASN A 182 -2.16 12.96 5.21
C ASN A 182 -3.48 13.66 4.83
N LEU A 183 -4.37 12.94 4.15
CA LEU A 183 -5.69 13.44 3.73
C LEU A 183 -6.51 14.04 4.89
N ILE A 184 -6.42 13.48 6.10
CA ILE A 184 -7.16 13.99 7.26
C ILE A 184 -6.73 15.41 7.63
N SER A 185 -5.42 15.70 7.60
CA SER A 185 -4.91 17.05 7.82
C SER A 185 -5.44 18.04 6.78
N VAL A 186 -5.45 17.63 5.51
CA VAL A 186 -5.94 18.45 4.40
C VAL A 186 -7.43 18.74 4.56
N ILE A 187 -8.25 17.73 4.88
CA ILE A 187 -9.69 17.92 5.08
C ILE A 187 -9.97 18.86 6.25
N MET A 188 -9.26 18.70 7.37
CA MET A 188 -9.42 19.58 8.53
C MET A 188 -9.11 21.04 8.18
N LEU A 189 -8.03 21.27 7.42
CA LEU A 189 -7.60 22.61 7.01
C LEU A 189 -8.60 23.24 6.03
N GLU A 190 -8.95 22.52 4.97
CA GLU A 190 -9.76 23.04 3.86
C GLU A 190 -11.24 23.21 4.24
N LEU A 191 -11.78 22.31 5.07
CA LEU A 191 -13.20 22.30 5.42
C LEU A 191 -13.48 22.84 6.83
N GLY A 192 -12.44 23.20 7.59
CA GLY A 192 -12.59 23.68 8.97
C GLY A 192 -13.18 22.62 9.92
N LEU A 193 -12.98 21.33 9.62
CA LEU A 193 -13.50 20.22 10.41
C LEU A 193 -12.54 19.83 11.54
N ASP A 194 -13.08 19.25 12.60
CA ASP A 194 -12.27 18.54 13.59
C ASP A 194 -11.85 17.15 13.09
N ILE A 195 -11.02 16.44 13.87
CA ILE A 195 -10.52 15.10 13.50
C ILE A 195 -11.67 14.14 13.19
N SER A 196 -12.75 14.17 13.99
CA SER A 196 -13.88 13.26 13.81
C SER A 196 -14.67 13.59 12.55
N GLY A 197 -14.91 14.87 12.29
CA GLY A 197 -15.55 15.35 11.07
C GLY A 197 -14.73 15.03 9.82
N ALA A 198 -13.41 15.18 9.88
CA ALA A 198 -12.53 14.86 8.77
C ALA A 198 -12.50 13.35 8.45
N ILE A 199 -12.44 12.50 9.46
CA ILE A 199 -12.53 11.03 9.28
C ILE A 199 -13.90 10.63 8.73
N ALA A 200 -14.99 11.22 9.24
CA ALA A 200 -16.33 10.96 8.72
C ALA A 200 -16.47 11.37 7.24
N TRP A 201 -15.86 12.50 6.86
CA TRP A 201 -15.80 12.95 5.47
C TRP A 201 -14.99 11.98 4.61
N ALA A 202 -13.81 11.55 5.07
CA ALA A 202 -12.96 10.61 4.35
C ALA A 202 -13.66 9.26 4.14
N ALA A 203 -14.35 8.73 5.15
CA ALA A 203 -15.14 7.52 5.05
C ALA A 203 -16.32 7.66 4.08
N HIS A 204 -16.97 8.83 4.03
CA HIS A 204 -18.01 9.11 3.04
C HIS A 204 -17.45 9.12 1.61
N TYR A 205 -16.31 9.79 1.41
CA TYR A 205 -15.63 9.82 0.12
C TYR A 205 -15.19 8.41 -0.33
N HIS A 206 -14.64 7.62 0.60
CA HIS A 206 -14.28 6.22 0.39
C HIS A 206 -15.48 5.38 -0.09
N ALA A 207 -16.65 5.51 0.54
CA ALA A 207 -17.86 4.82 0.10
C ALA A 207 -18.29 5.22 -1.33
N GLY A 208 -18.08 6.49 -1.72
CA GLY A 208 -18.27 6.96 -3.09
C GLY A 208 -17.33 6.27 -4.09
N VAL A 209 -16.06 6.08 -3.71
CA VAL A 209 -15.08 5.35 -4.54
C VAL A 209 -15.44 3.87 -4.68
N GLN A 210 -15.91 3.21 -3.62
CA GLN A 210 -16.39 1.82 -3.70
C GLN A 210 -17.54 1.69 -4.70
N LYS A 211 -18.50 2.62 -4.65
CA LYS A 211 -19.61 2.65 -5.59
C LYS A 211 -19.12 2.82 -7.03
N ARG A 212 -18.19 3.77 -7.27
CA ARG A 212 -17.58 3.97 -8.60
C ARG A 212 -16.92 2.70 -9.13
N PHE A 213 -16.16 1.99 -8.29
CA PHE A 213 -15.54 0.72 -8.66
C PHE A 213 -16.57 -0.32 -9.09
N ILE A 214 -17.62 -0.53 -8.28
CA ILE A 214 -18.69 -1.50 -8.59
C ILE A 214 -19.42 -1.13 -9.87
N ASP A 215 -19.75 0.16 -10.05
CA ASP A 215 -20.40 0.65 -11.27
C ASP A 215 -19.50 0.48 -12.50
N SER A 216 -18.19 0.70 -12.37
CA SER A 216 -17.21 0.52 -13.45
C SER A 216 -16.97 -0.96 -13.81
N LEU A 217 -17.07 -1.89 -12.85
CA LEU A 217 -16.99 -3.33 -13.14
C LEU A 217 -18.06 -3.78 -14.13
N SER A 218 -19.28 -3.24 -14.04
CA SER A 218 -20.38 -3.57 -14.97
C SER A 218 -20.16 -3.07 -16.40
N LYS A 219 -19.16 -2.22 -16.62
CA LYS A 219 -18.83 -1.59 -17.90
C LYS A 219 -17.59 -2.17 -18.56
N VAL A 220 -16.97 -3.18 -17.95
CA VAL A 220 -15.82 -3.88 -18.53
C VAL A 220 -16.27 -4.54 -19.84
N PRO A 221 -15.67 -4.19 -20.99
CA PRO A 221 -16.03 -4.82 -22.26
C PRO A 221 -15.48 -6.25 -22.33
N SER A 222 -15.93 -7.00 -23.33
CA SER A 222 -15.32 -8.28 -23.69
C SER A 222 -14.26 -8.04 -24.77
N TRP A 223 -13.10 -8.68 -24.63
CA TRP A 223 -12.05 -8.77 -25.66
C TRP A 223 -11.99 -10.16 -26.29
N GLY A 224 -13.02 -10.97 -26.04
CA GLY A 224 -13.17 -12.32 -26.54
C GLY A 224 -12.83 -13.39 -25.50
N PRO A 225 -13.35 -14.61 -25.66
CA PRO A 225 -13.39 -15.60 -24.57
C PRO A 225 -12.03 -15.97 -23.98
N PHE A 226 -10.97 -15.94 -24.77
CA PHE A 226 -9.62 -16.27 -24.30
C PHE A 226 -9.02 -15.16 -23.43
N VAL A 227 -9.16 -13.89 -23.85
CA VAL A 227 -8.64 -12.74 -23.12
C VAL A 227 -9.49 -12.47 -21.88
N ASP A 228 -10.81 -12.66 -21.99
CA ASP A 228 -11.75 -12.44 -20.88
C ASP A 228 -11.44 -13.32 -19.66
N VAL A 229 -10.84 -14.50 -19.83
CA VAL A 229 -10.38 -15.33 -18.71
C VAL A 229 -9.29 -14.61 -17.92
N LEU A 230 -8.27 -14.08 -18.61
CA LEU A 230 -7.19 -13.32 -17.99
C LEU A 230 -7.70 -12.03 -17.34
N VAL A 231 -8.62 -11.32 -18.01
CA VAL A 231 -9.25 -10.12 -17.45
C VAL A 231 -9.97 -10.44 -16.15
N ASN A 232 -10.78 -11.51 -16.12
CA ASN A 232 -11.51 -11.88 -14.92
C ASN A 232 -10.57 -12.25 -13.76
N GLU A 233 -9.49 -12.98 -14.04
CA GLU A 233 -8.48 -13.32 -13.03
C GLU A 233 -7.78 -12.06 -12.48
N TYR A 234 -7.40 -11.13 -13.35
CA TYR A 234 -6.83 -9.85 -12.93
C TYR A 234 -7.81 -9.05 -12.07
N LEU A 235 -9.08 -8.98 -12.48
CA LEU A 235 -10.14 -8.31 -11.73
C LEU A 235 -10.39 -8.97 -10.36
N ASP A 236 -10.29 -10.30 -10.25
CA ASP A 236 -10.36 -11.01 -8.95
C ASP A 236 -9.25 -10.55 -7.99
N GLY A 237 -8.04 -10.36 -8.50
CA GLY A 237 -6.94 -9.71 -7.76
C GLY A 237 -7.32 -8.31 -7.27
N LEU A 238 -7.85 -7.46 -8.16
CA LEU A 238 -8.29 -6.10 -7.81
C LEU A 238 -9.36 -6.10 -6.71
N LYS A 239 -10.35 -6.99 -6.81
CA LYS A 239 -11.47 -7.11 -5.87
C LYS A 239 -11.00 -7.55 -4.47
N ASN A 240 -9.98 -8.39 -4.40
CA ASN A 240 -9.45 -8.90 -3.14
C ASN A 240 -8.59 -7.85 -2.39
N TRP A 241 -7.90 -6.98 -3.14
CA TRP A 241 -6.90 -6.07 -2.57
C TRP A 241 -7.41 -5.15 -1.44
N PRO A 242 -8.54 -4.42 -1.57
CA PRO A 242 -9.00 -3.53 -0.50
C PRO A 242 -9.25 -4.25 0.81
N ARG A 243 -9.88 -5.44 0.75
CA ARG A 243 -10.13 -6.23 1.95
C ARG A 243 -8.84 -6.77 2.55
N ALA A 244 -7.89 -7.20 1.72
CA ALA A 244 -6.60 -7.67 2.19
C ALA A 244 -5.82 -6.55 2.88
N ASN A 245 -5.75 -5.36 2.28
CA ASN A 245 -5.08 -4.19 2.84
C ASN A 245 -5.74 -3.73 4.15
N TYR A 246 -7.07 -3.67 4.16
CA TYR A 246 -7.86 -3.37 5.35
C TYR A 246 -7.55 -4.33 6.49
N SER A 247 -7.65 -5.64 6.27
CA SER A 247 -7.35 -6.65 7.28
C SER A 247 -5.89 -6.57 7.76
N TRP A 248 -4.96 -6.42 6.82
CA TRP A 248 -3.54 -6.29 7.13
C TRP A 248 -3.28 -5.15 8.11
N SER A 249 -3.90 -3.98 7.92
CA SER A 249 -3.71 -2.78 8.75
C SER A 249 -4.07 -2.97 10.22
N TYR A 250 -5.01 -3.88 10.55
CA TYR A 250 -5.38 -4.20 11.94
C TYR A 250 -4.60 -5.38 12.52
N GLU A 251 -3.90 -6.17 11.70
CA GLU A 251 -3.18 -7.37 12.14
C GLU A 251 -1.69 -7.07 12.41
N ASN A 252 -1.10 -6.15 11.66
CA ASN A 252 0.32 -5.82 11.79
C ASN A 252 0.59 -4.74 12.88
N GLN A 253 1.86 -4.58 13.29
CA GLN A 253 2.27 -3.68 14.39
C GLN A 253 2.53 -2.22 13.94
N ARG A 254 2.25 -1.88 12.68
CA ARG A 254 2.64 -0.60 12.09
C ARG A 254 1.87 0.58 12.67
N TYR A 255 0.56 0.42 12.86
CA TYR A 255 -0.35 1.52 13.20
C TYR A 255 -0.84 1.45 14.63
N PHE A 256 -1.09 0.24 15.12
CA PHE A 256 -1.58 -0.03 16.46
C PHE A 256 -0.54 -0.87 17.21
N PHE A 257 -0.26 -0.49 18.46
CA PHE A 257 0.67 -1.20 19.33
C PHE A 257 0.04 -2.53 19.82
N ILE A 258 0.04 -2.81 21.13
CA ILE A 258 -0.37 -4.12 21.66
C ILE A 258 -1.91 -4.32 21.57
N GLU A 259 -2.70 -3.25 21.45
CA GLU A 259 -4.18 -3.23 21.60
C GLU A 259 -4.97 -3.49 20.30
N LYS A 260 -4.37 -4.11 19.28
CA LYS A 260 -4.92 -4.14 17.91
C LYS A 260 -6.29 -4.81 17.78
N LEU A 261 -6.50 -5.94 18.46
CA LEU A 261 -7.76 -6.69 18.38
C LEU A 261 -8.89 -5.91 19.05
N GLU A 262 -8.60 -5.21 20.14
CA GLU A 262 -9.57 -4.34 20.82
C GLU A 262 -9.92 -3.14 19.94
N ILE A 263 -8.93 -2.50 19.30
CA ILE A 263 -9.16 -1.40 18.36
C ILE A 263 -9.98 -1.88 17.15
N GLN A 264 -9.69 -3.07 16.61
CA GLN A 264 -10.44 -3.62 15.48
C GLN A 264 -11.92 -3.88 15.85
N GLN A 265 -12.18 -4.31 17.09
CA GLN A 265 -13.54 -4.59 17.57
C GLN A 265 -14.30 -3.31 17.95
N THR A 266 -13.67 -2.45 18.74
CA THR A 266 -14.29 -1.25 19.31
C THR A 266 -14.31 -0.08 18.34
N ARG A 267 -13.39 -0.07 17.37
CA ARG A 267 -13.12 1.03 16.45
C ARG A 267 -12.68 2.32 17.15
N LEU A 268 -12.29 2.25 18.42
CA LEU A 268 -11.87 3.39 19.22
C LEU A 268 -10.35 3.35 19.39
N VAL A 269 -9.70 4.44 19.00
CA VAL A 269 -8.24 4.61 19.08
C VAL A 269 -7.92 5.72 20.08
N PRO A 270 -7.21 5.43 21.17
CA PRO A 270 -6.70 6.48 22.06
C PRO A 270 -5.79 7.44 21.30
N LEU A 271 -6.06 8.74 21.42
CA LEU A 271 -5.29 9.78 20.75
C LEU A 271 -3.89 9.84 21.38
N LEU A 272 -2.86 9.71 20.54
CA LEU A 272 -1.47 9.77 21.00
C LEU A 272 -1.08 11.23 21.33
N PRO A 273 -0.25 11.44 22.37
CA PRO A 273 0.36 12.75 22.61
C PRO A 273 1.29 13.09 21.45
N ARG A 274 1.40 14.38 21.11
CA ARG A 274 2.46 14.81 20.20
C ARG A 274 3.80 14.61 20.89
N LEU A 275 4.76 14.03 20.18
CA LEU A 275 6.14 14.02 20.63
C LEU A 275 6.60 15.47 20.67
N GLU A 276 6.89 15.98 21.88
CA GLU A 276 7.64 17.22 22.00
C GLU A 276 8.97 16.97 21.31
N HIS A 277 9.20 17.66 20.18
CA HIS A 277 10.54 17.75 19.65
C HIS A 277 11.38 18.38 20.76
N ALA A 278 12.22 17.58 21.43
CA ALA A 278 13.34 18.14 22.16
C ALA A 278 14.05 19.04 21.13
N MET A 279 13.98 20.35 21.35
CA MET A 279 14.71 21.32 20.56
C MET A 279 16.16 20.85 20.51
N LEU A 280 16.60 20.41 19.34
CA LEU A 280 18.01 20.25 18.99
C LEU A 280 18.42 21.48 18.19
#